data_AF-A0A4R4LQZ3-F1
#
_entry.id   AF-A0A4R4LQZ3-F1
#
_cell.length_a   1.000
_cell.length_b   1.000
_cell.length_c   1.000
_cell.angle_alpha   90.00
_cell.angle_beta   90.00
_cell.angle_gamma   90.00
#
_symmetry.space_group_name_H-M   'P 1'
#
loop_
_entity.id
_entity.type
_entity.pdbx_description
1 polymer ?
#
loop_
_entity_poly.entity_id
_entity_poly.type
_entity_poly.pdbx_seq_one_letter_code
_entity_poly.pdbx_strand_id
1 'polypeptide(L)'
;MRDLVHAGKRSEAIAARASAAEDFAVYDRSLQALARYNDNRLKAGDALLKAAKLADERTEENTARDVLDALGRYERLAGQALLLDRQSDRASGAPSAEVIGLYRQATDLMKLDLLPKAYNLTLDNGTLVRHTYEDKRSAVLTGRMWVLITGLALLVVLAGFQLYLAKRFRRMLNVPLALATLASLVLVVTGTAMLSGQASHLRQAKEDGFDSILSLARARAISNSAAADETRFLLDPDRADAYEQVYLSKSQTVLYLPAGNLTEYNKAVQGDLSFEPGRARFLGFLGTEANRPTESGEQLSQMVNALNKALADYQKVQANDRQMRDLVHAGKRSEAIAARASAAEDFAVYDRSLQSLIGLHQKEFDEAVKDGDDGTSGWYTVLPIAGVAIALLVLIGVRPRLAEYRWSK
;
A
#
# COMPACT_ATOMS: atom_id res chain seq x y z
N MET A 1 -26.10 18.27 64.29
CA MET A 1 -25.34 19.36 63.63
C MET A 1 -23.91 18.98 63.26
N ARG A 2 -23.13 18.29 64.12
CA ARG A 2 -21.77 17.80 63.79
C ARG A 2 -21.72 16.81 62.60
N ASP A 3 -22.70 15.93 62.45
CA ASP A 3 -22.70 14.91 61.38
C ASP A 3 -22.99 15.48 59.98
N LEU A 4 -23.76 16.58 59.88
CA LEU A 4 -24.04 17.25 58.61
C LEU A 4 -22.82 18.03 58.08
N VAL A 5 -22.00 18.58 58.97
CA VAL A 5 -20.75 19.28 58.61
C VAL A 5 -19.67 18.30 58.13
N HIS A 6 -19.64 17.07 58.68
CA HIS A 6 -18.73 16.03 58.19
C HIS A 6 -19.16 15.40 56.86
N ALA A 7 -20.47 15.30 56.59
CA ALA A 7 -20.98 14.86 55.29
C ALA A 7 -20.65 15.86 54.17
N GLY A 8 -20.84 17.17 54.41
CA GLY A 8 -20.54 18.23 53.43
C GLY A 8 -19.05 18.33 53.06
N LYS A 9 -18.14 18.22 54.05
CA LYS A 9 -16.69 18.20 53.79
C LYS A 9 -16.23 16.96 53.02
N ARG A 10 -16.90 15.82 53.20
CA ARG A 10 -16.60 14.60 52.43
C ARG A 10 -17.08 14.71 50.98
N SER A 11 -18.26 15.28 50.72
CA SER A 11 -18.73 15.51 49.36
C SER A 11 -17.86 16.51 48.59
N GLU A 12 -17.40 17.58 49.23
CA GLU A 12 -16.47 18.54 48.62
C GLU A 12 -15.11 17.90 48.28
N ALA A 13 -14.57 17.08 49.19
CA ALA A 13 -13.31 16.37 48.95
C ALA A 13 -13.41 15.32 47.83
N ILE A 14 -14.57 14.66 47.68
CA ILE A 14 -14.83 13.72 46.58
C ILE A 14 -14.95 14.47 45.26
N ALA A 15 -15.69 15.58 45.21
CA ALA A 15 -15.83 16.41 44.03
C ALA A 15 -14.48 17.01 43.57
N ALA A 16 -13.66 17.49 44.50
CA ALA A 16 -12.32 18.01 44.20
C ALA A 16 -11.38 16.92 43.66
N ARG A 17 -11.45 15.70 44.20
CA ARG A 17 -10.68 14.56 43.66
C ARG A 17 -11.15 14.12 42.29
N ALA A 18 -12.46 14.12 42.04
CA ALA A 18 -13.01 13.80 40.72
C ALA A 18 -12.59 14.83 39.67
N SER A 19 -12.67 16.13 39.98
CA SER A 19 -12.19 17.22 39.12
C SER A 19 -10.71 17.08 38.82
N ALA A 20 -9.87 16.85 39.84
CA ALA A 20 -8.43 16.71 39.64
C ALA A 20 -8.05 15.48 38.78
N ALA A 21 -8.82 14.39 38.90
CA ALA A 21 -8.62 13.19 38.07
C ALA A 21 -9.03 13.44 36.61
N GLU A 22 -10.11 14.19 36.39
CA GLU A 22 -10.57 14.58 35.06
C GLU A 22 -9.58 15.54 34.38
N ASP A 23 -9.09 16.55 35.11
CA ASP A 23 -8.07 17.48 34.63
C ASP A 23 -6.76 16.76 34.26
N PHE A 24 -6.33 15.79 35.09
CA PHE A 24 -5.17 14.96 34.79
C PHE A 24 -5.36 14.11 33.53
N ALA A 25 -6.55 13.50 33.36
CA ALA A 25 -6.85 12.70 32.19
C ALA A 25 -6.91 13.53 30.90
N VAL A 26 -7.45 14.75 30.96
CA VAL A 26 -7.45 15.70 29.84
C VAL A 26 -6.02 16.13 29.48
N TYR A 27 -5.20 16.42 30.50
CA TYR A 27 -3.80 16.78 30.31
C TYR A 27 -2.98 15.65 29.66
N ASP A 28 -3.12 14.40 30.15
CA ASP A 28 -2.42 13.24 29.59
C ASP A 28 -2.82 12.99 28.13
N ARG A 29 -4.12 13.07 27.80
CA ARG A 29 -4.59 12.96 26.41
C ARG A 29 -4.02 14.05 25.51
N SER A 30 -3.90 15.29 26.01
CA SER A 30 -3.30 16.41 25.28
C SER A 30 -1.81 16.13 24.97
N LEU A 31 -1.05 15.64 25.96
CA LEU A 31 0.35 15.24 25.76
C LEU A 31 0.47 14.12 24.73
N GLN A 32 -0.37 13.09 24.80
CA GLN A 32 -0.39 12.01 23.82
C GLN A 32 -0.75 12.50 22.41
N ALA A 33 -1.66 13.47 22.28
CA ALA A 33 -1.99 14.08 20.99
C ALA A 33 -0.82 14.88 20.42
N LEU A 34 -0.13 15.67 21.25
CA LEU A 34 1.06 16.42 20.87
C LEU A 34 2.23 15.49 20.48
N ALA A 35 2.41 14.39 21.21
CA ALA A 35 3.41 13.38 20.87
C ALA A 35 3.12 12.74 19.50
N ARG A 36 1.86 12.37 19.24
CA ARG A 36 1.43 11.85 17.92
C ARG A 36 1.62 12.87 16.80
N TYR A 37 1.30 14.14 17.04
CA TYR A 37 1.56 15.21 16.08
C TYR A 37 3.06 15.31 15.74
N ASN A 38 3.92 15.28 16.77
CA ASN A 38 5.37 15.31 16.60
C ASN A 38 5.93 14.12 15.84
N ASP A 39 5.45 12.91 16.15
CA ASP A 39 5.84 11.69 15.44
C ASP A 39 5.40 11.73 13.96
N ASN A 40 4.16 12.15 13.68
CA ASN A 40 3.64 12.25 12.32
C ASN A 40 4.39 13.28 11.46
N ARG A 41 4.78 14.44 12.01
CA ARG A 41 5.57 15.42 11.24
C ARG A 41 6.96 14.91 10.89
N LEU A 42 7.63 14.20 11.81
CA LEU A 42 8.94 13.60 11.55
C LEU A 42 8.84 12.52 10.47
N LYS A 43 7.83 11.64 10.57
CA LYS A 43 7.56 10.62 9.55
C LYS A 43 7.27 11.23 8.17
N ALA A 44 6.53 12.33 8.11
CA ALA A 44 6.27 13.03 6.85
C ALA A 44 7.56 13.61 6.25
N GLY A 45 8.39 14.27 7.07
CA GLY A 45 9.69 14.79 6.65
C GLY A 45 10.63 13.70 6.12
N ASP A 46 10.75 12.59 6.85
CA ASP A 46 11.58 11.44 6.44
C ASP A 46 11.09 10.80 5.15
N ALA A 47 9.77 10.66 4.99
CA ALA A 47 9.17 10.12 3.77
C ALA A 47 9.43 11.02 2.56
N LEU A 48 9.31 12.35 2.72
CA LEU A 48 9.60 13.32 1.66
C LEU A 48 11.08 13.35 1.29
N LEU A 49 11.98 13.24 2.27
CA LEU A 49 13.42 13.14 2.01
C LEU A 49 13.76 11.86 1.24
N LYS A 50 13.14 10.73 1.58
CA LYS A 50 13.29 9.48 0.83
C LYS A 50 12.75 9.62 -0.60
N ALA A 51 11.57 10.20 -0.76
CA ALA A 51 10.99 10.42 -2.08
C ALA A 51 11.87 11.33 -2.94
N ALA A 52 12.41 12.42 -2.38
CA ALA A 52 13.33 13.32 -3.09
C ALA A 52 14.64 12.64 -3.51
N LYS A 53 15.13 11.65 -2.74
CA LYS A 53 16.32 10.86 -3.10
C LYS A 53 16.07 9.81 -4.17
N LEU A 54 14.83 9.35 -4.27
CA LEU A 54 14.39 8.34 -5.25
C LEU A 54 13.88 8.95 -6.55
N ALA A 55 13.63 10.26 -6.56
CA ALA A 55 13.23 11.01 -7.74
C ALA A 55 14.28 10.87 -8.84
N ASP A 56 13.86 10.43 -10.03
CA ASP A 56 14.72 10.29 -11.20
C ASP A 56 14.64 11.55 -12.08
N GLU A 57 13.52 12.27 -12.00
CA GLU A 57 13.27 13.48 -12.77
C GLU A 57 13.36 14.77 -11.95
N ARG A 58 13.79 15.86 -12.60
CA ARG A 58 13.81 17.20 -11.98
C ARG A 58 12.43 17.67 -11.55
N THR A 59 11.36 17.21 -12.22
CA THR A 59 9.98 17.54 -11.88
C THR A 59 9.56 16.91 -10.55
N GLU A 60 9.91 15.63 -10.34
CA GLU A 60 9.65 14.91 -9.09
C GLU A 60 10.42 15.54 -7.92
N GLU A 61 11.69 15.89 -8.15
CA GLU A 61 12.53 16.58 -7.16
C GLU A 61 11.91 17.94 -6.75
N ASN A 62 11.42 18.72 -7.73
CA ASN A 62 10.74 19.99 -7.46
C ASN A 62 9.44 19.78 -6.69
N THR A 63 8.62 18.78 -7.06
CA THR A 63 7.38 18.46 -6.33
C THR A 63 7.70 18.08 -4.88
N ALA A 64 8.72 17.26 -4.63
CA ALA A 64 9.11 16.88 -3.27
C ALA A 64 9.57 18.11 -2.44
N ARG A 65 10.34 19.02 -3.05
CA ARG A 65 10.74 20.30 -2.42
C ARG A 65 9.54 21.20 -2.12
N ASP A 66 8.59 21.31 -3.04
CA ASP A 66 7.36 22.08 -2.86
C ASP A 66 6.50 21.54 -1.71
N VAL A 67 6.41 20.22 -1.56
CA VAL A 67 5.70 19.58 -0.45
C VAL A 67 6.43 19.83 0.88
N LEU A 68 7.77 19.78 0.90
CA LEU A 68 8.56 20.13 2.09
C LEU A 68 8.35 21.59 2.52
N ASP A 69 8.35 22.53 1.58
CA ASP A 69 8.07 23.95 1.88
C ASP A 69 6.63 24.14 2.42
N ALA A 70 5.65 23.52 1.76
CA ALA A 70 4.26 23.55 2.22
C ALA A 70 4.10 22.94 3.62
N LEU A 71 4.83 21.87 3.94
CA LEU A 71 4.84 21.27 5.28
C LEU A 71 5.41 22.24 6.32
N GLY A 72 6.51 22.92 6.03
CA GLY A 72 7.07 23.96 6.92
C GLY A 72 6.09 25.11 7.18
N ARG A 73 5.36 25.56 6.15
CA ARG A 73 4.30 26.57 6.30
C ARG A 73 3.14 26.07 7.17
N TYR A 74 2.74 24.81 7.00
CA TYR A 74 1.71 24.17 7.81
C TYR A 74 2.13 24.07 9.28
N GLU A 75 3.35 23.61 9.56
CA GLU A 75 3.90 23.52 10.91
C GLU A 75 3.94 24.87 11.62
N ARG A 76 4.30 25.94 10.89
CA ARG A 76 4.28 27.30 11.41
C ARG A 76 2.87 27.72 11.83
N LEU A 77 1.85 27.48 11.01
CA LEU A 77 0.45 27.81 11.34
C LEU A 77 -0.07 26.98 12.52
N ALA A 78 0.21 25.68 12.53
CA ALA A 78 -0.16 24.79 13.63
C ALA A 78 0.52 25.19 14.95
N GLY A 79 1.81 25.53 14.90
CA GLY A 79 2.58 26.00 16.06
C GLY A 79 2.05 27.31 16.63
N GLN A 80 1.66 28.26 15.76
CA GLN A 80 1.02 29.51 16.18
C GLN A 80 -0.33 29.24 16.85
N ALA A 81 -1.16 28.37 16.29
CA ALA A 81 -2.45 28.01 16.88
C ALA A 81 -2.27 27.37 18.27
N LEU A 82 -1.34 26.42 18.41
CA LEU A 82 -1.02 25.75 19.67
C LEU A 82 -0.41 26.69 20.72
N LEU A 83 0.34 27.70 20.31
CA LEU A 83 0.90 28.69 21.23
C LEU A 83 -0.21 29.64 21.72
N LEU A 84 -1.04 30.12 20.80
CA LEU A 84 -2.13 31.03 21.12
C LEU A 84 -3.18 30.36 22.02
N ASP A 85 -3.48 29.09 21.76
CA ASP A 85 -4.38 28.27 22.58
C ASP A 85 -3.83 28.12 24.01
N ARG A 86 -2.53 27.80 24.15
CA ARG A 86 -1.85 27.69 25.47
C ARG A 86 -1.78 29.01 26.24
N GLN A 87 -1.72 30.14 25.55
CA GLN A 87 -1.72 31.46 26.18
C GLN A 87 -3.11 31.89 26.66
N SER A 88 -4.16 31.24 26.17
CA SER A 88 -5.50 31.49 26.68
C SER A 88 -5.67 30.77 28.03
N ASP A 89 -5.88 31.54 29.10
CA ASP A 89 -6.10 31.07 30.48
C ASP A 89 -7.43 30.29 30.66
N ARG A 90 -7.94 29.64 29.61
CA ARG A 90 -9.23 28.97 29.60
C ARG A 90 -9.09 27.49 29.91
N ALA A 91 -9.78 27.07 30.98
CA ALA A 91 -10.19 25.69 31.13
C ALA A 91 -11.02 25.24 29.92
N SER A 92 -10.82 23.99 29.49
CA SER A 92 -11.56 23.23 28.47
C SER A 92 -12.80 23.95 27.91
N GLY A 93 -12.65 24.69 26.80
CA GLY A 93 -13.70 25.50 26.19
C GLY A 93 -13.50 25.67 24.68
N ALA A 94 -14.46 26.31 24.00
CA ALA A 94 -14.38 26.55 22.56
C ALA A 94 -13.14 27.40 22.21
N PRO A 95 -12.34 27.03 21.19
CA PRO A 95 -11.16 27.80 20.80
C PRO A 95 -11.54 29.23 20.42
N SER A 96 -10.63 30.18 20.60
CA SER A 96 -10.86 31.57 20.15
C SER A 96 -11.07 31.63 18.64
N ALA A 97 -11.77 32.66 18.17
CA ALA A 97 -11.95 32.89 16.72
C ALA A 97 -10.61 33.00 15.98
N GLU A 98 -9.57 33.54 16.64
CA GLU A 98 -8.21 33.63 16.11
C GLU A 98 -7.56 32.24 15.95
N VAL A 99 -7.68 31.37 16.96
CA VAL A 99 -7.20 29.98 16.90
C VAL A 99 -7.92 29.20 15.80
N ILE A 100 -9.26 29.35 15.69
CA ILE A 100 -10.04 28.74 14.60
C ILE A 100 -9.56 29.28 13.24
N GLY A 101 -9.29 30.57 13.13
CA GLY A 101 -8.74 31.19 11.92
C GLY A 101 -7.41 30.60 11.49
N LEU A 102 -6.49 30.34 12.42
CA LEU A 102 -5.22 29.66 12.14
C LEU A 102 -5.42 28.20 11.74
N TYR A 103 -6.31 27.47 12.41
CA TYR A 103 -6.65 26.09 12.04
C TYR A 103 -7.30 25.98 10.67
N ARG A 104 -8.15 26.95 10.29
CA ARG A 104 -8.72 27.05 8.94
C ARG A 104 -7.62 27.24 7.90
N GLN A 105 -6.72 28.20 8.08
CA GLN A 105 -5.59 28.41 7.17
C GLN A 105 -4.69 27.17 7.04
N ALA A 106 -4.37 26.52 8.17
CA ALA A 106 -3.57 25.30 8.16
C ALA A 106 -4.29 24.15 7.42
N THR A 107 -5.60 24.01 7.63
CA THR A 107 -6.43 23.01 6.96
C THR A 107 -6.55 23.29 5.46
N ASP A 108 -6.75 24.54 5.07
CA ASP A 108 -6.88 24.95 3.68
C ASP A 108 -5.54 24.72 2.95
N LEU A 109 -4.40 25.05 3.56
CA LEU A 109 -3.07 24.71 3.04
C LEU A 109 -2.88 23.19 2.89
N MET A 110 -3.27 22.41 3.91
CA MET A 110 -3.18 20.95 3.87
C MET A 110 -4.02 20.35 2.73
N LYS A 111 -5.27 20.80 2.56
CA LYS A 111 -6.23 20.24 1.61
C LYS A 111 -6.02 20.72 0.17
N LEU A 112 -5.67 21.99 -0.02
CA LEU A 112 -5.61 22.61 -1.34
C LEU A 112 -4.21 22.61 -1.97
N ASP A 113 -3.15 22.47 -1.17
CA ASP A 113 -1.77 22.54 -1.63
C ASP A 113 -0.99 21.26 -1.29
N LEU A 114 -0.87 20.92 0.00
CA LEU A 114 0.03 19.87 0.46
C LEU A 114 -0.40 18.46 0.01
N LEU A 115 -1.63 18.05 0.33
CA LEU A 115 -2.12 16.71 -0.01
C LEU A 115 -2.21 16.46 -1.53
N PRO A 116 -2.72 17.39 -2.36
CA PRO A 116 -2.70 17.21 -3.81
C PRO A 116 -1.30 17.05 -4.39
N LYS A 117 -0.31 17.84 -3.94
CA LYS A 117 1.08 17.70 -4.39
C LYS A 117 1.71 16.39 -3.93
N ALA A 118 1.49 16.00 -2.67
CA ALA A 118 1.92 14.70 -2.16
C ALA A 118 1.28 13.55 -2.95
N TYR A 119 0.01 13.71 -3.35
CA TYR A 119 -0.68 12.74 -4.20
C TYR A 119 -0.07 12.63 -5.59
N ASN A 120 0.28 13.75 -6.23
CA ASN A 120 0.98 13.75 -7.52
C ASN A 120 2.33 13.03 -7.41
N LEU A 121 3.09 13.26 -6.34
CA LEU A 121 4.34 12.54 -6.09
C LEU A 121 4.12 11.01 -5.98
N THR A 122 2.99 10.56 -5.43
CA THR A 122 2.66 9.12 -5.42
C THR A 122 2.21 8.58 -6.79
N LEU A 123 1.60 9.42 -7.63
CA LEU A 123 1.21 9.06 -9.00
C LEU A 123 2.45 8.93 -9.89
N ASP A 124 3.37 9.88 -9.80
CA ASP A 124 4.64 9.89 -10.56
C ASP A 124 5.49 8.66 -10.18
N ASN A 125 5.64 8.38 -8.89
CA ASN A 125 6.25 7.12 -8.42
C ASN A 125 5.52 5.86 -8.91
N GLY A 126 4.18 5.91 -9.04
CA GLY A 126 3.39 4.84 -9.63
C GLY A 126 3.62 4.67 -11.13
N THR A 127 3.93 5.75 -11.85
CA THR A 127 4.38 5.67 -13.26
C THR A 127 5.77 5.06 -13.36
N LEU A 128 6.71 5.38 -12.46
CA LEU A 128 8.04 4.78 -12.43
C LEU A 128 7.97 3.26 -12.24
N VAL A 129 7.17 2.76 -11.29
CA VAL A 129 6.99 1.31 -11.08
C VAL A 129 6.30 0.67 -12.28
N ARG A 130 5.34 1.35 -12.90
CA ARG A 130 4.67 0.85 -14.11
C ARG A 130 5.61 0.79 -15.32
N HIS A 131 6.42 1.80 -15.54
CA HIS A 131 7.45 1.82 -16.59
C HIS A 131 8.50 0.72 -16.35
N THR A 132 9.01 0.61 -15.13
CA THR A 132 9.97 -0.45 -14.76
C THR A 132 9.37 -1.84 -14.96
N TYR A 133 8.10 -2.04 -14.61
CA TYR A 133 7.36 -3.28 -14.86
C TYR A 133 7.21 -3.56 -16.35
N GLU A 134 6.74 -2.58 -17.13
CA GLU A 134 6.51 -2.71 -18.57
C GLU A 134 7.82 -3.00 -19.32
N ASP A 135 8.91 -2.32 -18.97
CA ASP A 135 10.24 -2.52 -19.55
C ASP A 135 10.81 -3.90 -19.21
N LYS A 136 10.79 -4.29 -17.92
CA LYS A 136 11.27 -5.62 -17.51
C LYS A 136 10.41 -6.73 -18.13
N ARG A 137 9.08 -6.58 -18.15
CA ARG A 137 8.17 -7.55 -18.77
C ARG A 137 8.41 -7.66 -20.27
N SER A 138 8.57 -6.53 -20.97
CA SER A 138 8.88 -6.50 -22.40
C SER A 138 10.22 -7.18 -22.69
N ALA A 139 11.26 -6.89 -21.89
CA ALA A 139 12.57 -7.52 -22.01
C ALA A 139 12.49 -9.04 -21.76
N VAL A 140 11.73 -9.50 -20.76
CA VAL A 140 11.52 -10.93 -20.48
C VAL A 140 10.77 -11.63 -21.62
N LEU A 141 9.70 -11.02 -22.13
CA LEU A 141 8.93 -11.58 -23.26
C LEU A 141 9.74 -11.61 -24.57
N THR A 142 10.52 -10.55 -24.82
CA THR A 142 11.42 -10.45 -25.97
C THR A 142 12.55 -11.46 -25.85
N GLY A 143 13.16 -11.59 -24.67
CA GLY A 143 14.14 -12.62 -24.35
C GLY A 143 13.59 -14.03 -24.58
N ARG A 144 12.35 -14.30 -24.16
CA ARG A 144 11.67 -15.57 -24.41
C ARG A 144 11.52 -15.86 -25.91
N MET A 145 11.13 -14.87 -26.69
CA MET A 145 11.01 -15.00 -28.14
C MET A 145 12.37 -15.31 -28.80
N TRP A 146 13.44 -14.61 -28.39
CA TRP A 146 14.79 -14.88 -28.88
C TRP A 146 15.31 -16.26 -28.46
N VAL A 147 15.07 -16.70 -27.23
CA VAL A 147 15.43 -18.06 -26.77
C VAL A 147 14.70 -19.13 -27.60
N LEU A 148 13.42 -18.94 -27.88
CA LEU A 148 12.66 -19.87 -28.73
C LEU A 148 13.18 -19.88 -30.18
N ILE A 149 13.41 -18.71 -30.78
CA ILE A 149 13.89 -18.60 -32.16
C ILE A 149 15.29 -19.20 -32.30
N THR A 150 16.24 -18.79 -31.44
CA THR A 150 17.63 -19.27 -31.49
C THR A 150 17.75 -20.74 -31.11
N GLY A 151 16.98 -21.18 -30.10
CA GLY A 151 16.85 -22.58 -29.70
C GLY A 151 16.31 -23.46 -30.82
N LEU A 152 15.22 -23.04 -31.47
CA LEU A 152 14.65 -23.77 -32.60
C LEU A 152 15.61 -23.80 -33.79
N ALA A 153 16.26 -22.68 -34.11
CA ALA A 153 17.26 -22.63 -35.17
C ALA A 153 18.43 -23.60 -34.89
N LEU A 154 18.93 -23.65 -33.66
CA LEU A 154 19.97 -24.60 -33.24
C LEU A 154 19.51 -26.05 -33.39
N LEU A 155 18.29 -26.38 -32.96
CA LEU A 155 17.71 -27.72 -33.11
C LEU A 155 17.56 -28.12 -34.58
N VAL A 156 17.11 -27.20 -35.45
CA VAL A 156 17.01 -27.42 -36.90
C VAL A 156 18.38 -27.69 -37.51
N VAL A 157 19.41 -26.92 -37.14
CA VAL A 157 20.80 -27.13 -37.60
C VAL A 157 21.32 -28.49 -37.13
N LEU A 158 21.13 -28.85 -35.86
CA LEU A 158 21.56 -30.14 -35.31
C LEU A 158 20.85 -31.33 -35.99
N ALA A 159 19.54 -31.23 -36.20
CA ALA A 159 18.76 -32.25 -36.90
C ALA A 159 19.17 -32.37 -38.37
N GLY A 160 19.35 -31.25 -39.08
CA GLY A 160 19.86 -31.23 -40.45
C GLY A 160 21.24 -31.86 -40.56
N PHE A 161 22.13 -31.58 -39.60
CA PHE A 161 23.47 -32.17 -39.55
C PHE A 161 23.44 -33.68 -39.26
N GLN A 162 22.56 -34.13 -38.36
CA GLN A 162 22.30 -35.56 -38.12
C GLN A 162 21.80 -36.26 -39.40
N LEU A 163 20.84 -35.66 -40.11
CA LEU A 163 20.29 -36.21 -41.36
C LEU A 163 21.35 -36.26 -42.48
N TYR A 164 22.19 -35.23 -42.61
CA TYR A 164 23.29 -35.21 -43.56
C TYR A 164 24.28 -36.34 -43.30
N LEU A 165 24.70 -36.52 -42.04
CA LEU A 165 25.60 -37.60 -41.65
C LEU A 165 24.97 -38.98 -41.85
N ALA A 166 23.70 -39.17 -41.50
CA ALA A 166 22.98 -40.42 -41.68
C ALA A 166 22.88 -40.81 -43.16
N LYS A 167 22.52 -39.85 -44.03
CA LYS A 167 22.40 -40.06 -45.48
C LYS A 167 23.76 -40.32 -46.15
N ARG A 168 24.82 -39.62 -45.74
CA ARG A 168 26.15 -39.74 -46.36
C ARG A 168 26.94 -40.97 -45.86
N PHE A 169 26.83 -41.33 -44.58
CA PHE A 169 27.67 -42.35 -43.94
C PHE A 169 26.93 -43.64 -43.53
N ARG A 170 25.63 -43.79 -43.86
CA ARG A 170 24.79 -45.00 -43.61
C ARG A 170 24.90 -45.59 -42.19
N ARG A 171 25.08 -44.74 -41.17
CA ARG A 171 25.16 -45.15 -39.75
C ARG A 171 24.11 -44.37 -38.97
N MET A 172 23.21 -45.07 -38.26
CA MET A 172 21.93 -44.48 -37.85
C MET A 172 21.98 -43.57 -36.62
N LEU A 173 22.97 -43.65 -35.71
CA LEU A 173 22.96 -42.84 -34.49
C LEU A 173 24.37 -42.39 -34.06
N ASN A 174 24.65 -41.09 -34.16
CA ASN A 174 25.81 -40.45 -33.54
C ASN A 174 25.43 -40.03 -32.12
N VAL A 175 25.68 -40.90 -31.14
CA VAL A 175 25.26 -40.74 -29.73
C VAL A 175 25.67 -39.36 -29.15
N PRO A 176 26.91 -38.86 -29.34
CA PRO A 176 27.27 -37.50 -28.91
C PRO A 176 26.36 -36.39 -29.46
N LEU A 177 25.95 -36.49 -30.73
CA LEU A 177 25.14 -35.48 -31.40
C LEU A 177 23.66 -35.56 -30.97
N ALA A 178 23.17 -36.76 -30.67
CA ALA A 178 21.86 -36.98 -30.06
C ALA A 178 21.80 -36.37 -28.65
N LEU A 179 22.85 -36.58 -27.84
CA LEU A 179 22.98 -35.95 -26.52
C LEU A 179 23.05 -34.42 -26.61
N ALA A 180 23.77 -33.86 -27.59
CA ALA A 180 23.81 -32.42 -27.82
C ALA A 180 22.42 -31.83 -28.15
N THR A 181 21.62 -32.57 -28.93
CA THR A 181 20.25 -32.18 -29.30
C THR A 181 19.31 -32.24 -28.11
N LEU A 182 19.37 -33.32 -27.32
CA LEU A 182 18.60 -33.46 -26.08
C LEU A 182 18.96 -32.35 -25.08
N ALA A 183 20.25 -32.09 -24.87
CA ALA A 183 20.72 -31.03 -23.97
C ALA A 183 20.24 -29.64 -24.43
N SER A 184 20.27 -29.37 -25.73
CA SER A 184 19.75 -28.11 -26.31
C SER A 184 18.24 -27.99 -26.10
N LEU A 185 17.47 -29.07 -26.30
CA LEU A 185 16.03 -29.09 -26.08
C LEU A 185 15.69 -28.83 -24.61
N VAL A 186 16.38 -29.52 -23.68
CA VAL A 186 16.23 -29.30 -22.24
C VAL A 186 16.48 -27.84 -21.89
N LEU A 187 17.57 -27.25 -22.40
CA LEU A 187 17.94 -25.85 -22.13
C LEU A 187 16.89 -24.85 -22.66
N VAL A 188 16.31 -25.10 -23.84
CA VAL A 188 15.23 -24.26 -24.39
C VAL A 188 13.96 -24.37 -23.55
N VAL A 189 13.58 -25.59 -23.15
CA VAL A 189 12.38 -25.82 -22.32
C VAL A 189 12.54 -25.17 -20.95
N THR A 190 13.66 -25.42 -20.26
CA THR A 190 13.89 -24.87 -18.92
C THR A 190 14.10 -23.37 -18.94
N GLY A 191 14.78 -22.82 -19.95
CA GLY A 191 14.91 -21.37 -20.14
C GLY A 191 13.57 -20.68 -20.42
N THR A 192 12.71 -21.29 -21.22
CA THR A 192 11.35 -20.78 -21.50
C THR A 192 10.47 -20.83 -20.26
N ALA A 193 10.53 -21.92 -19.49
CA ALA A 193 9.79 -22.07 -18.24
C ALA A 193 10.23 -21.02 -17.20
N MET A 194 11.55 -20.81 -17.07
CA MET A 194 12.12 -19.80 -16.16
C MET A 194 11.69 -18.37 -16.52
N LEU A 195 11.79 -17.98 -17.80
CA LEU A 195 11.32 -16.66 -18.24
C LEU A 195 9.82 -16.46 -18.05
N SER A 196 9.03 -17.53 -18.16
CA SER A 196 7.59 -17.49 -17.89
C SER A 196 7.30 -17.34 -16.39
N GLY A 197 8.08 -18.02 -15.53
CA GLY A 197 8.03 -17.84 -14.08
C GLY A 197 8.38 -16.41 -13.66
N GLN A 198 9.44 -15.82 -14.22
CA GLN A 198 9.82 -14.43 -13.96
C GLN A 198 8.73 -13.43 -14.35
N ALA A 199 8.10 -13.60 -15.51
CA ALA A 199 6.99 -12.76 -15.93
C ALA A 199 5.81 -12.86 -14.95
N SER A 200 5.59 -14.05 -14.38
CA SER A 200 4.57 -14.28 -13.35
C SER A 200 4.92 -13.60 -12.02
N HIS A 201 6.14 -13.79 -11.50
CA HIS A 201 6.58 -13.14 -10.25
C HIS A 201 6.56 -11.61 -10.38
N LEU A 202 6.96 -11.08 -11.53
CA LEU A 202 6.91 -9.64 -11.77
C LEU A 202 5.46 -9.12 -11.79
N ARG A 203 4.52 -9.90 -12.36
CA ARG A 203 3.10 -9.58 -12.34
C ARG A 203 2.54 -9.64 -10.92
N GLN A 204 2.87 -10.68 -10.16
CA GLN A 204 2.45 -10.85 -8.77
C GLN A 204 2.98 -9.71 -7.88
N ALA A 205 4.27 -9.37 -7.99
CA ALA A 205 4.85 -8.24 -7.27
C ALA A 205 4.11 -6.93 -7.58
N LYS A 206 3.75 -6.70 -8.85
CA LYS A 206 3.01 -5.48 -9.21
C LYS A 206 1.54 -5.53 -8.78
N GLU A 207 0.79 -6.48 -9.33
CA GLU A 207 -0.67 -6.55 -9.21
C GLU A 207 -1.10 -6.98 -7.81
N ASP A 208 -0.47 -7.97 -7.20
CA ASP A 208 -0.91 -8.50 -5.90
C ASP A 208 -0.22 -7.77 -4.73
N GLY A 209 1.05 -7.39 -4.91
CA GLY A 209 1.82 -6.62 -3.93
C GLY A 209 1.61 -5.10 -4.03
N PHE A 210 2.35 -4.45 -4.93
CA PHE A 210 2.52 -2.99 -4.95
C PHE A 210 1.22 -2.21 -5.14
N ASP A 211 0.39 -2.60 -6.12
CA ASP A 211 -0.87 -1.91 -6.42
C ASP A 211 -1.84 -1.98 -5.21
N SER A 212 -1.86 -3.10 -4.48
CA SER A 212 -2.65 -3.30 -3.26
C SER A 212 -2.12 -2.46 -2.09
N ILE A 213 -0.80 -2.46 -1.87
CA ILE A 213 -0.13 -1.63 -0.85
C ILE A 213 -0.47 -0.15 -1.07
N LEU A 214 -0.33 0.34 -2.30
CA LEU A 214 -0.60 1.74 -2.63
C LEU A 214 -2.08 2.08 -2.46
N SER A 215 -2.98 1.20 -2.92
CA SER A 215 -4.43 1.33 -2.78
C SER A 215 -4.85 1.45 -1.30
N LEU A 216 -4.39 0.52 -0.46
CA LEU A 216 -4.72 0.50 0.97
C LEU A 216 -4.04 1.62 1.75
N ALA A 217 -2.81 2.01 1.39
CA ALA A 217 -2.15 3.18 1.97
C ALA A 217 -2.92 4.47 1.68
N ARG A 218 -3.50 4.61 0.48
CA ARG A 218 -4.40 5.72 0.12
C ARG A 218 -5.70 5.67 0.91
N ALA A 219 -6.31 4.48 1.05
CA ALA A 219 -7.49 4.30 1.90
C ALA A 219 -7.20 4.76 3.33
N ARG A 220 -6.07 4.35 3.90
CA ARG A 220 -5.60 4.77 5.23
C ARG A 220 -5.42 6.29 5.34
N ALA A 221 -4.77 6.92 4.36
CA ALA A 221 -4.57 8.37 4.35
C ALA A 221 -5.91 9.15 4.27
N ILE A 222 -6.83 8.70 3.42
CA ILE A 222 -8.17 9.29 3.28
C ILE A 222 -8.99 9.10 4.55
N SER A 223 -8.95 7.92 5.17
CA SER A 223 -9.59 7.67 6.46
C SER A 223 -9.06 8.56 7.57
N ASN A 224 -7.74 8.78 7.65
CA ASN A 224 -7.14 9.73 8.59
C ASN A 224 -7.61 11.17 8.31
N SER A 225 -7.73 11.54 7.03
CA SER A 225 -8.25 12.83 6.61
C SER A 225 -9.74 13.01 6.97
N ALA A 226 -10.54 11.93 6.89
CA ALA A 226 -11.94 11.92 7.29
C ALA A 226 -12.08 12.05 8.82
N ALA A 227 -11.33 11.29 9.61
CA ALA A 227 -11.31 11.38 11.06
C ALA A 227 -10.90 12.78 11.57
N ALA A 228 -10.06 13.48 10.82
CA ALA A 228 -9.71 14.87 11.10
C ALA A 228 -10.87 15.84 10.77
N ASP A 229 -11.70 15.55 9.76
CA ASP A 229 -12.89 16.35 9.44
C ASP A 229 -13.99 16.20 10.49
N GLU A 230 -14.13 15.04 11.15
CA GLU A 230 -15.00 14.90 12.34
C GLU A 230 -14.58 15.84 13.47
N THR A 231 -13.27 15.97 13.70
CA THR A 231 -12.74 16.88 14.72
C THR A 231 -13.01 18.33 14.32
N ARG A 232 -12.83 18.67 13.04
CA ARG A 232 -13.13 20.01 12.53
C ARG A 232 -14.61 20.36 12.61
N PHE A 233 -15.50 19.41 12.34
CA PHE A 233 -16.94 19.57 12.54
C PHE A 233 -17.27 19.99 13.98
N LEU A 234 -16.59 19.40 14.97
CA LEU A 234 -16.72 19.77 16.39
C LEU A 234 -16.06 21.11 16.76
N LEU A 235 -15.09 21.60 16.00
CA LEU A 235 -14.32 22.82 16.34
C LEU A 235 -14.80 24.06 15.58
N ASP A 236 -15.30 23.89 14.36
CA ASP A 236 -15.61 24.96 13.42
C ASP A 236 -17.05 24.82 12.91
N PRO A 237 -18.05 25.30 13.68
CA PRO A 237 -19.45 25.16 13.33
C PRO A 237 -19.86 25.92 12.07
N ASP A 238 -19.17 27.02 11.72
CA ASP A 238 -19.51 27.81 10.52
C ASP A 238 -19.24 27.06 9.22
N ARG A 239 -18.37 26.03 9.25
CA ARG A 239 -18.05 25.16 8.11
C ARG A 239 -18.54 23.71 8.30
N ALA A 240 -19.42 23.46 9.26
CA ALA A 240 -19.90 22.11 9.61
C ALA A 240 -20.42 21.32 8.39
N ASP A 241 -21.28 21.93 7.58
CA ASP A 241 -21.87 21.31 6.38
C ASP A 241 -20.80 20.88 5.37
N ALA A 242 -19.77 21.72 5.18
CA ALA A 242 -18.66 21.40 4.27
C ALA A 242 -17.83 20.22 4.79
N TYR A 243 -17.59 20.14 6.11
CA TYR A 243 -16.90 18.99 6.70
C TYR A 243 -17.72 17.71 6.59
N GLU A 244 -19.04 17.78 6.73
CA GLU A 244 -19.94 16.65 6.53
C GLU A 244 -19.91 16.12 5.10
N GLN A 245 -20.03 17.01 4.11
CA GLN A 245 -20.02 16.63 2.71
C GLN A 245 -18.67 16.00 2.31
N VAL A 246 -17.56 16.61 2.74
CA VAL A 246 -16.22 16.08 2.48
C VAL A 246 -16.00 14.75 3.21
N TYR A 247 -16.52 14.59 4.43
CA TYR A 247 -16.47 13.33 5.16
C TYR A 247 -17.21 12.22 4.40
N LEU A 248 -18.43 12.47 3.92
CA LEU A 248 -19.19 11.52 3.10
C LEU A 248 -18.41 11.12 1.83
N SER A 249 -17.88 12.10 1.10
CA SER A 249 -17.10 11.84 -0.12
C SER A 249 -15.88 10.97 0.15
N LYS A 250 -15.15 11.23 1.25
CA LYS A 250 -14.00 10.41 1.66
C LYS A 250 -14.41 9.01 2.09
N SER A 251 -15.47 8.89 2.88
CA SER A 251 -16.02 7.60 3.32
C SER A 251 -16.46 6.75 2.13
N GLN A 252 -17.14 7.34 1.14
CA GLN A 252 -17.51 6.66 -0.10
C GLN A 252 -16.31 6.30 -0.98
N THR A 253 -15.19 7.02 -0.88
CA THR A 253 -13.94 6.65 -1.58
C THR A 253 -13.30 5.41 -0.94
N VAL A 254 -13.36 5.30 0.39
CA VAL A 254 -12.84 4.15 1.14
C VAL A 254 -13.72 2.92 0.95
N LEU A 255 -15.02 3.06 1.19
CA LEU A 255 -16.03 2.03 1.02
C LEU A 255 -17.25 2.64 0.35
N TYR A 256 -17.42 2.38 -0.95
CA TYR A 256 -18.55 2.93 -1.69
C TYR A 256 -19.78 2.04 -1.53
N LEU A 257 -20.85 2.67 -1.10
CA LEU A 257 -22.22 2.15 -1.10
C LEU A 257 -23.13 3.23 -1.70
N PRO A 258 -24.15 2.85 -2.50
CA PRO A 258 -25.09 3.81 -3.07
C PRO A 258 -25.84 4.52 -1.94
N ALA A 259 -25.55 5.82 -1.76
CA ALA A 259 -26.17 6.69 -0.77
C ALA A 259 -26.08 8.15 -1.24
N GLY A 260 -27.15 8.92 -1.07
CA GLY A 260 -27.22 10.33 -1.47
C GLY A 260 -26.79 11.32 -0.38
N ASN A 261 -26.72 10.87 0.87
CA ASN A 261 -26.33 11.68 2.02
C ASN A 261 -25.68 10.82 3.12
N LEU A 262 -25.15 11.47 4.17
CA LEU A 262 -24.42 10.80 5.23
C LEU A 262 -25.30 9.87 6.07
N THR A 263 -26.56 10.22 6.31
CA THR A 263 -27.51 9.38 7.04
C THR A 263 -27.78 8.06 6.32
N GLU A 264 -28.04 8.13 5.01
CA GLU A 264 -28.21 6.95 4.15
C GLU A 264 -26.94 6.10 4.10
N TYR A 265 -25.78 6.75 3.96
CA TYR A 265 -24.49 6.07 3.93
C TYR A 265 -24.22 5.31 5.23
N ASN A 266 -24.40 5.96 6.37
CA ASN A 266 -24.26 5.33 7.68
C ASN A 266 -25.20 4.13 7.82
N LYS A 267 -26.47 4.26 7.39
CA LYS A 267 -27.41 3.12 7.39
C LYS A 267 -26.93 1.97 6.49
N ALA A 268 -26.41 2.27 5.31
CA ALA A 268 -25.92 1.27 4.37
C ALA A 268 -24.68 0.54 4.92
N VAL A 269 -23.74 1.27 5.54
CA VAL A 269 -22.53 0.68 6.13
C VAL A 269 -22.86 -0.26 7.29
N GLN A 270 -23.86 0.05 8.11
CA GLN A 270 -24.30 -0.83 9.21
C GLN A 270 -25.07 -2.08 8.72
N GLY A 271 -25.30 -2.22 7.41
CA GLY A 271 -25.92 -3.40 6.82
C GLY A 271 -24.97 -4.60 6.72
N ASP A 272 -25.38 -5.57 5.92
CA ASP A 272 -24.56 -6.75 5.63
C ASP A 272 -23.46 -6.42 4.62
N LEU A 273 -22.21 -6.48 5.08
CA LEU A 273 -21.00 -6.31 4.27
C LEU A 273 -20.33 -7.65 3.95
N SER A 274 -21.02 -8.79 4.15
CA SER A 274 -20.51 -10.09 3.75
C SER A 274 -20.23 -10.15 2.24
N PHE A 275 -19.17 -10.84 1.88
CA PHE A 275 -18.75 -10.98 0.48
C PHE A 275 -18.10 -12.34 0.22
N GLU A 276 -18.24 -12.82 -1.01
CA GLU A 276 -17.36 -13.84 -1.57
C GLU A 276 -16.17 -13.13 -2.24
N PRO A 277 -14.94 -13.64 -2.11
CA PRO A 277 -13.78 -13.10 -2.83
C PRO A 277 -14.07 -12.96 -4.33
N GLY A 278 -13.83 -11.78 -4.89
CA GLY A 278 -14.12 -11.48 -6.30
C GLY A 278 -15.57 -11.07 -6.59
N ARG A 279 -16.46 -11.05 -5.59
CA ARG A 279 -17.91 -10.78 -5.76
C ARG A 279 -18.50 -9.93 -4.61
N ALA A 280 -17.74 -8.94 -4.14
CA ALA A 280 -18.23 -7.99 -3.15
C ALA A 280 -19.27 -7.04 -3.75
N ARG A 281 -20.32 -6.74 -2.96
CA ARG A 281 -21.43 -5.85 -3.35
C ARG A 281 -21.13 -4.36 -3.13
N PHE A 282 -19.94 -4.05 -2.63
CA PHE A 282 -19.47 -2.70 -2.34
C PHE A 282 -18.23 -2.38 -3.18
N LEU A 283 -18.01 -1.08 -3.42
CA LEU A 283 -16.87 -0.58 -4.21
C LEU A 283 -15.95 0.29 -3.33
N GLY A 284 -15.17 1.17 -3.94
CA GLY A 284 -14.14 1.96 -3.25
C GLY A 284 -12.85 1.15 -3.06
N PHE A 285 -11.93 1.66 -2.25
CA PHE A 285 -10.66 0.97 -2.00
C PHE A 285 -10.86 -0.41 -1.38
N LEU A 286 -11.72 -0.55 -0.37
CA LEU A 286 -12.00 -1.84 0.26
C LEU A 286 -12.76 -2.79 -0.68
N GLY A 287 -13.64 -2.25 -1.53
CA GLY A 287 -14.31 -3.05 -2.56
C GLY A 287 -13.38 -3.50 -3.68
N THR A 288 -12.38 -2.70 -4.04
CA THR A 288 -11.34 -3.09 -5.00
C THR A 288 -10.55 -4.27 -4.46
N GLU A 289 -10.17 -4.21 -3.18
CA GLU A 289 -9.46 -5.30 -2.51
C GLU A 289 -10.32 -6.57 -2.42
N ALA A 290 -11.58 -6.43 -2.01
CA ALA A 290 -12.51 -7.55 -1.91
C ALA A 290 -12.79 -8.25 -3.26
N ASN A 291 -12.73 -7.49 -4.37
CA ASN A 291 -13.02 -7.97 -5.72
C ASN A 291 -11.79 -8.46 -6.49
N ARG A 292 -10.61 -8.53 -5.88
CA ARG A 292 -9.43 -9.05 -6.56
C ARG A 292 -9.59 -10.54 -6.91
N PRO A 293 -9.19 -10.96 -8.12
CA PRO A 293 -9.11 -12.38 -8.44
C PRO A 293 -8.03 -13.01 -7.56
N THR A 294 -8.43 -13.87 -6.63
CA THR A 294 -7.48 -14.45 -5.68
C THR A 294 -7.11 -15.87 -6.07
N GLU A 295 -5.83 -16.20 -5.98
CA GLU A 295 -5.36 -17.57 -6.08
C GLU A 295 -5.68 -18.35 -4.80
N SER A 296 -6.03 -19.63 -4.94
CA SER A 296 -6.55 -20.46 -3.85
C SER A 296 -5.48 -20.81 -2.82
N GLY A 297 -5.77 -20.69 -1.52
CA GLY A 297 -4.88 -21.21 -0.46
C GLY A 297 -5.07 -20.56 0.91
N GLU A 298 -4.06 -20.74 1.77
CA GLU A 298 -3.99 -20.17 3.13
C GLU A 298 -3.93 -18.63 3.11
N GLN A 299 -3.21 -18.05 2.14
CA GLN A 299 -3.08 -16.59 1.95
C GLN A 299 -4.43 -15.91 1.72
N LEU A 300 -5.28 -16.49 0.86
CA LEU A 300 -6.65 -16.01 0.65
C LEU A 300 -7.44 -15.99 1.96
N SER A 301 -7.32 -17.01 2.79
CA SER A 301 -8.03 -17.07 4.08
C SER A 301 -7.55 -15.97 5.04
N GLN A 302 -6.24 -15.73 5.10
CA GLN A 302 -5.66 -14.65 5.91
C GLN A 302 -6.13 -13.27 5.43
N MET A 303 -6.14 -13.04 4.12
CA MET A 303 -6.58 -11.79 3.52
C MET A 303 -8.07 -11.52 3.75
N VAL A 304 -8.93 -12.54 3.53
CA VAL A 304 -10.37 -12.43 3.81
C VAL A 304 -10.65 -12.13 5.28
N ASN A 305 -9.93 -12.79 6.20
CA ASN A 305 -10.07 -12.54 7.63
C ASN A 305 -9.64 -11.11 8.00
N ALA A 306 -8.51 -10.65 7.48
CA ALA A 306 -8.01 -9.29 7.71
C ALA A 306 -8.97 -8.22 7.12
N LEU A 307 -9.54 -8.49 5.95
CA LEU A 307 -10.49 -7.58 5.30
C LEU A 307 -11.83 -7.53 6.03
N ASN A 308 -12.38 -8.68 6.43
CA ASN A 308 -13.57 -8.74 7.28
C ASN A 308 -13.37 -7.99 8.59
N LYS A 309 -12.18 -8.13 9.21
CA LYS A 309 -11.84 -7.35 10.40
C LYS A 309 -11.81 -5.85 10.11
N ALA A 310 -11.16 -5.42 9.03
CA ALA A 310 -11.11 -4.01 8.64
C ALA A 310 -12.50 -3.43 8.36
N LEU A 311 -13.39 -4.20 7.72
CA LEU A 311 -14.79 -3.81 7.48
C LEU A 311 -15.56 -3.66 8.80
N ALA A 312 -15.43 -4.60 9.73
CA ALA A 312 -16.08 -4.52 11.04
C ALA A 312 -15.58 -3.31 11.87
N ASP A 313 -14.27 -3.06 11.86
CA ASP A 313 -13.72 -1.89 12.54
C ASP A 313 -14.14 -0.58 11.84
N TYR A 314 -14.28 -0.58 10.51
CA TYR A 314 -14.81 0.56 9.76
C TYR A 314 -16.28 0.84 10.07
N GLN A 315 -17.11 -0.20 10.21
CA GLN A 315 -18.50 -0.06 10.67
C GLN A 315 -18.55 0.63 12.03
N LYS A 316 -17.65 0.28 12.94
CA LYS A 316 -17.54 0.92 14.26
C LYS A 316 -17.16 2.40 14.15
N VAL A 317 -16.19 2.75 13.29
CA VAL A 317 -15.82 4.15 13.03
C VAL A 317 -17.01 4.96 12.51
N GLN A 318 -17.76 4.43 11.54
CA GLN A 318 -18.95 5.12 10.99
C GLN A 318 -20.08 5.25 12.03
N ALA A 319 -20.27 4.24 12.90
CA ALA A 319 -21.23 4.33 14.00
C ALA A 319 -20.84 5.42 15.02
N ASN A 320 -19.54 5.56 15.31
CA ASN A 320 -19.02 6.58 16.21
C ASN A 320 -19.20 8.00 15.64
N ASP A 321 -18.92 8.22 14.35
CA ASP A 321 -19.19 9.51 13.68
C ASP A 321 -20.67 9.88 13.76
N ARG A 322 -21.55 8.92 13.44
CA ARG A 322 -23.01 9.12 13.56
C ARG A 322 -23.41 9.53 14.97
N GLN A 323 -22.95 8.81 16.00
CA GLN A 323 -23.26 9.13 17.39
C GLN A 323 -22.79 10.54 17.76
N MET A 324 -21.59 10.93 17.32
CA MET A 324 -21.06 12.27 17.56
C MET A 324 -21.94 13.35 16.92
N ARG A 325 -22.35 13.17 15.66
CA ARG A 325 -23.23 14.13 14.95
C ARG A 325 -24.61 14.20 15.59
N ASP A 326 -25.21 13.06 15.94
CA ASP A 326 -26.50 12.99 16.62
C ASP A 326 -26.48 13.80 17.94
N LEU A 327 -25.38 13.70 18.71
CA LEU A 327 -25.18 14.50 19.93
C LEU A 327 -25.05 16.00 19.63
N VAL A 328 -24.35 16.39 18.56
CA VAL A 328 -24.25 17.80 18.15
C VAL A 328 -25.62 18.35 17.74
N HIS A 329 -26.39 17.62 16.94
CA HIS A 329 -27.74 18.01 16.53
C HIS A 329 -28.73 18.08 17.69
N ALA A 330 -28.53 17.27 18.73
CA ALA A 330 -29.28 17.32 19.97
C ALA A 330 -28.85 18.46 20.92
N GLY A 331 -27.90 19.31 20.53
CA GLY A 331 -27.37 20.41 21.36
C GLY A 331 -26.41 19.96 22.47
N LYS A 332 -25.96 18.70 22.45
CA LYS A 332 -25.14 18.06 23.49
C LYS A 332 -23.65 18.08 23.14
N ARG A 333 -23.09 19.27 22.93
CA ARG A 333 -21.71 19.41 22.40
C ARG A 333 -20.64 18.80 23.31
N SER A 334 -20.75 18.95 24.63
CA SER A 334 -19.79 18.35 25.57
C SER A 334 -19.82 16.81 25.52
N GLU A 335 -21.00 16.21 25.40
CA GLU A 335 -21.15 14.76 25.20
C GLU A 335 -20.55 14.33 23.86
N ALA A 336 -20.74 15.13 22.79
CA ALA A 336 -20.17 14.85 21.47
C ALA A 336 -18.62 14.87 21.48
N ILE A 337 -18.01 15.83 22.19
CA ILE A 337 -16.56 15.90 22.37
C ILE A 337 -16.04 14.68 23.13
N ALA A 338 -16.72 14.29 24.23
CA ALA A 338 -16.36 13.11 25.00
C ALA A 338 -16.50 11.82 24.17
N ALA A 339 -17.59 11.68 23.40
CA ALA A 339 -17.80 10.56 22.50
C ALA A 339 -16.71 10.48 21.42
N ARG A 340 -16.33 11.61 20.82
CA ARG A 340 -15.25 11.65 19.82
C ARG A 340 -13.88 11.31 20.40
N ALA A 341 -13.62 11.72 21.65
CA ALA A 341 -12.39 11.37 22.35
C ALA A 341 -12.30 9.86 22.57
N SER A 342 -13.38 9.23 23.04
CA SER A 342 -13.45 7.76 23.21
C SER A 342 -13.34 7.02 21.88
N ALA A 343 -13.98 7.52 20.83
CA ALA A 343 -13.94 6.95 19.48
C ALA A 343 -12.55 6.98 18.83
N ALA A 344 -11.60 7.77 19.34
CA ALA A 344 -10.25 7.84 18.80
C ALA A 344 -9.50 6.50 18.93
N GLU A 345 -9.79 5.71 19.95
CA GLU A 345 -9.21 4.37 20.11
C GLU A 345 -9.76 3.39 19.07
N ASP A 346 -11.06 3.45 18.77
CA ASP A 346 -11.68 2.63 17.74
C ASP A 346 -11.13 2.95 16.35
N PHE A 347 -10.91 4.24 16.06
CA PHE A 347 -10.22 4.63 14.83
C PHE A 347 -8.79 4.07 14.78
N ALA A 348 -8.06 4.06 15.91
CA ALA A 348 -6.73 3.46 15.96
C ALA A 348 -6.74 1.93 15.82
N VAL A 349 -7.83 1.24 16.19
CA VAL A 349 -8.04 -0.18 15.88
C VAL A 349 -8.22 -0.37 14.38
N TYR A 350 -9.09 0.43 13.75
CA TYR A 350 -9.31 0.40 12.30
C TYR A 350 -8.03 0.70 11.51
N ASP A 351 -7.26 1.72 11.90
CA ASP A 351 -5.98 2.06 11.26
C ASP A 351 -5.00 0.88 11.29
N ARG A 352 -4.93 0.14 12.42
CA ARG A 352 -4.12 -1.08 12.54
C ARG A 352 -4.61 -2.22 11.67
N SER A 353 -5.92 -2.35 11.47
CA SER A 353 -6.48 -3.37 10.57
C SER A 353 -6.11 -3.08 9.11
N LEU A 354 -6.14 -1.81 8.68
CA LEU A 354 -5.60 -1.42 7.37
C LEU A 354 -4.09 -1.67 7.25
N GLN A 355 -3.31 -1.37 8.29
CA GLN A 355 -1.88 -1.66 8.30
C GLN A 355 -1.60 -3.17 8.21
N SER A 356 -2.41 -4.00 8.88
CA SER A 356 -2.30 -5.46 8.79
C SER A 356 -2.54 -5.96 7.37
N LEU A 357 -3.55 -5.41 6.68
CA LEU A 357 -3.80 -5.72 5.26
C LEU A 357 -2.62 -5.30 4.38
N ILE A 358 -2.11 -4.07 4.57
CA ILE A 358 -0.91 -3.59 3.87
C ILE A 358 0.28 -4.53 4.12
N GLY A 359 0.45 -4.99 5.35
CA GLY A 359 1.55 -5.89 5.73
C GLY A 359 1.48 -7.27 5.06
N LEU A 360 0.27 -7.79 4.79
CA LEU A 360 0.10 -9.03 4.03
C LEU A 360 0.60 -8.87 2.59
N HIS A 361 0.18 -7.81 1.90
CA HIS A 361 0.65 -7.55 0.53
C HIS A 361 2.12 -7.14 0.46
N GLN A 362 2.65 -6.48 1.49
CA GLN A 362 4.09 -6.20 1.57
C GLN A 362 4.89 -7.50 1.61
N LYS A 363 4.42 -8.49 2.35
CA LYS A 363 5.06 -9.80 2.40
C LYS A 363 5.00 -10.50 1.04
N GLU A 364 3.86 -10.47 0.36
CA GLU A 364 3.70 -11.02 -1.00
C GLU A 364 4.62 -10.31 -2.01
N PHE A 365 4.74 -8.98 -1.91
CA PHE A 365 5.66 -8.19 -2.72
C PHE A 365 7.11 -8.62 -2.49
N ASP A 366 7.55 -8.68 -1.23
CA ASP A 366 8.91 -9.02 -0.85
C ASP A 366 9.29 -10.46 -1.28
N GLU A 367 8.35 -11.41 -1.12
CA GLU A 367 8.50 -12.79 -1.59
C GLU A 367 8.60 -12.87 -3.12
N ALA A 368 7.72 -12.19 -3.85
CA ALA A 368 7.75 -12.19 -5.31
C ALA A 368 9.01 -11.53 -5.88
N VAL A 369 9.53 -10.48 -5.24
CA VAL A 369 10.82 -9.86 -5.61
C VAL A 369 11.98 -10.82 -5.34
N LYS A 370 12.00 -11.46 -4.16
CA LYS A 370 13.04 -12.43 -3.80
C LYS A 370 13.06 -13.63 -4.74
N ASP A 371 11.90 -14.21 -5.05
CA ASP A 371 11.79 -15.35 -5.97
C ASP A 371 12.20 -14.97 -7.39
N GLY A 372 11.89 -13.74 -7.81
CA GLY A 372 12.38 -13.16 -9.05
C GLY A 372 13.91 -13.10 -9.11
N ASP A 373 14.56 -12.62 -8.05
CA ASP A 373 16.02 -12.48 -7.97
C ASP A 373 16.71 -13.86 -7.87
N ASP A 374 16.27 -14.72 -6.95
CA ASP A 374 16.84 -16.06 -6.73
C ASP A 374 16.70 -16.94 -7.99
N GLY A 375 15.56 -16.86 -8.68
CA GLY A 375 15.29 -17.56 -9.92
C GLY A 375 16.21 -17.17 -11.08
N THR A 376 16.84 -15.98 -11.05
CA THR A 376 17.82 -15.54 -12.06
C THR A 376 19.25 -15.99 -11.76
N SER A 377 19.61 -16.08 -10.48
CA SER A 377 21.00 -16.15 -10.01
C SER A 377 21.76 -17.39 -10.53
N GLY A 378 21.13 -18.57 -10.47
CA GLY A 378 21.73 -19.82 -10.93
C GLY A 378 21.94 -19.89 -12.45
N TRP A 379 21.14 -19.14 -13.21
CA TRP A 379 21.17 -19.19 -14.68
C TRP A 379 22.40 -18.50 -15.28
N TYR A 380 22.94 -17.48 -14.61
CA TYR A 380 24.20 -16.84 -15.02
C TYR A 380 25.38 -17.83 -15.05
N THR A 381 25.32 -18.88 -14.24
CA THR A 381 26.36 -19.93 -14.19
C THR A 381 26.01 -21.11 -15.09
N VAL A 382 24.74 -21.54 -15.12
CA VAL A 382 24.31 -22.74 -15.87
C VAL A 382 24.39 -22.51 -17.39
N LEU A 383 24.00 -21.35 -17.91
CA LEU A 383 24.00 -21.04 -19.34
C LEU A 383 25.39 -21.18 -20.01
N PRO A 384 26.47 -20.55 -19.50
CA PRO A 384 27.78 -20.67 -20.11
C PRO A 384 28.33 -22.11 -20.01
N ILE A 385 28.10 -22.81 -18.89
CA ILE A 385 28.54 -24.21 -18.72
C ILE A 385 27.83 -25.12 -19.72
N ALA A 386 26.50 -24.99 -19.84
CA ALA A 386 25.71 -25.79 -20.79
C ALA A 386 26.12 -25.50 -22.24
N GLY A 387 26.38 -24.23 -22.59
CA GLY A 387 26.88 -23.83 -23.90
C GLY A 387 28.23 -24.50 -24.24
N VAL A 388 29.18 -24.49 -23.30
CA VAL A 388 30.48 -25.17 -23.47
C VAL A 388 30.29 -26.68 -23.62
N ALA A 389 29.45 -27.30 -22.79
CA ALA A 389 29.19 -28.74 -22.87
C ALA A 389 28.56 -29.17 -24.21
N ILE A 390 27.58 -28.42 -24.71
CA ILE A 390 26.95 -28.66 -26.02
C ILE A 390 27.99 -28.50 -27.14
N ALA A 391 28.82 -27.46 -27.10
CA ALA A 391 29.88 -27.26 -28.08
C ALA A 391 30.90 -28.42 -28.09
N LEU A 392 31.30 -28.91 -26.92
CA LEU A 392 32.18 -30.07 -26.78
C LEU A 392 31.55 -31.35 -27.34
N LEU A 393 30.27 -31.60 -27.07
CA LEU A 393 29.55 -32.77 -27.60
C LEU A 393 29.46 -32.74 -29.14
N VAL A 394 29.21 -31.57 -29.71
CA VAL A 394 29.24 -31.37 -31.17
C VAL A 394 30.64 -31.64 -31.72
N LEU A 395 31.70 -31.09 -31.12
CA LEU A 395 33.08 -31.31 -31.54
C LEU A 395 33.47 -32.79 -31.48
N ILE A 396 33.13 -33.49 -30.39
CA ILE A 396 33.39 -34.93 -30.23
C ILE A 396 32.63 -35.75 -31.28
N GLY A 397 31.38 -35.38 -31.58
CA GLY A 397 30.58 -36.02 -32.62
C GLY A 397 31.15 -35.85 -34.04
N VAL A 398 31.89 -34.75 -34.29
CA VAL A 398 32.47 -34.41 -35.60
C VAL A 398 33.90 -34.91 -35.77
N ARG A 399 34.71 -34.91 -34.70
CA ARG A 399 36.17 -35.18 -34.74
C ARG A 399 36.57 -36.50 -35.42
N PRO A 400 35.89 -37.65 -35.19
CA PRO A 400 36.22 -38.91 -35.88
C PRO A 400 36.09 -38.81 -37.40
N ARG A 401 35.17 -37.96 -37.89
CA ARG A 401 34.86 -37.82 -39.32
C ARG A 401 35.81 -36.87 -40.05
N LEU A 402 36.30 -35.82 -39.37
CA LEU A 402 37.36 -34.97 -39.93
C LEU A 402 38.71 -35.70 -40.04
N ALA A 403 38.94 -36.71 -39.18
CA ALA A 403 40.13 -37.56 -39.27
C ALA A 403 40.13 -38.45 -40.53
N GLU A 404 38.97 -38.94 -40.97
CA GLU A 404 38.83 -39.75 -42.20
C GLU A 404 39.21 -38.96 -43.47
N TYR A 405 38.93 -37.66 -43.53
CA TYR A 405 39.31 -36.80 -44.67
C TYR A 405 40.78 -36.42 -44.72
N ARG A 406 41.49 -36.51 -43.58
CA ARG A 406 42.92 -36.17 -43.51
C ARG A 406 43.83 -37.24 -44.11
N TRP A 407 43.33 -38.46 -44.28
CA TRP A 407 44.09 -39.61 -44.81
C TRP A 407 43.67 -40.02 -46.23
N SER A 408 42.70 -39.34 -46.84
CA SER A 408 42.35 -39.46 -48.26
C SER A 408 43.10 -38.40 -49.06
N LYS A 409 44.42 -38.56 -49.22
CA LYS A 409 45.18 -37.83 -50.24
C LYS A 409 46.00 -38.79 -51.06
#